data_AF-A0A1A9MAN0-F1
#
_entry.id   AF-A0A1A9MAN0-F1
#
_cell.length_a   1.000
_cell.length_b   1.000
_cell.length_c   1.000
_cell.angle_alpha   90.00
_cell.angle_beta   90.00
_cell.angle_gamma   90.00
#
_symmetry.space_group_name_H-M   'P 1'
#
loop_
_entity.id
_entity.type
_entity.pdbx_description
1 polymer ?
#
loop_
_entity_poly.entity_id
_entity_poly.type
_entity_poly.pdbx_seq_one_letter_code
_entity_poly.pdbx_strand_id
1 'polypeptide(L)'
;MSFAIFRSYVSTSAAVVVATFAGCAMTEPPISKKQFSEHVVALLAGKDSAVVEAGKLTTFAWKRLCFEREDSLLLKFDRNGETSVLPLPYEEFFVDEAHVSNSLEGSCVTPSDRILIKKKSPGYQGPIAFQKAAQVG
;
A
#
# COMPACT_ATOMS: atom_id res chain seq x y z
N MET A 1 69.58 -17.20 -36.35
CA MET A 1 70.05 -17.78 -35.08
C MET A 1 69.67 -16.83 -33.95
N SER A 2 68.97 -17.34 -32.92
CA SER A 2 68.98 -16.92 -31.51
C SER A 2 68.46 -15.52 -31.12
N PHE A 3 67.24 -15.42 -30.56
CA PHE A 3 66.85 -15.38 -29.11
C PHE A 3 66.69 -13.94 -28.59
N ALA A 4 65.45 -13.44 -28.43
CA ALA A 4 64.64 -13.34 -27.19
C ALA A 4 64.85 -11.95 -26.49
N ILE A 5 63.87 -11.24 -25.91
CA ILE A 5 63.21 -11.47 -24.60
C ILE A 5 62.25 -10.27 -24.31
N PHE A 6 61.02 -10.58 -23.85
CA PHE A 6 60.10 -9.90 -22.90
C PHE A 6 59.83 -8.38 -22.86
N ARG A 7 58.54 -8.03 -22.76
CA ARG A 7 57.84 -7.21 -21.72
C ARG A 7 56.52 -6.69 -22.30
N SER A 8 55.39 -6.51 -21.62
CA SER A 8 54.83 -7.00 -20.36
C SER A 8 53.33 -6.74 -20.48
N TYR A 9 52.53 -7.63 -19.92
CA TYR A 9 51.10 -7.50 -19.68
C TYR A 9 50.73 -6.18 -18.99
N VAL A 10 49.63 -5.56 -19.41
CA VAL A 10 48.57 -5.13 -18.49
C VAL A 10 47.22 -5.24 -19.21
N SER A 11 46.51 -6.35 -18.98
CA SER A 11 45.09 -6.44 -19.28
C SER A 11 44.36 -5.86 -18.06
N THR A 12 43.93 -4.60 -18.15
CA THR A 12 43.06 -3.99 -17.15
C THR A 12 41.65 -4.51 -17.37
N SER A 13 41.31 -5.62 -16.71
CA SER A 13 39.92 -6.01 -16.52
C SER A 13 39.26 -4.99 -15.59
N ALA A 14 38.46 -4.09 -16.17
CA ALA A 14 37.57 -3.23 -15.40
C ALA A 14 36.50 -4.12 -14.75
N ALA A 15 36.62 -4.37 -13.45
CA ALA A 15 35.57 -4.99 -12.66
C ALA A 15 34.39 -4.01 -12.61
N VAL A 16 33.37 -4.28 -13.40
CA VAL A 16 32.08 -3.58 -13.29
C VAL A 16 31.45 -4.03 -11.99
N VAL A 17 31.54 -3.18 -10.97
CA VAL A 17 30.80 -3.32 -9.71
C VAL A 17 29.33 -3.12 -10.07
N VAL A 18 28.61 -4.22 -10.28
CA VAL A 18 27.15 -4.21 -10.36
C VAL A 18 26.65 -3.99 -8.94
N ALA A 19 26.40 -2.73 -8.60
CA ALA A 19 25.61 -2.39 -7.41
C ALA A 19 24.20 -2.93 -7.64
N THR A 20 23.86 -4.03 -6.98
CA THR A 20 22.46 -4.46 -6.87
C THR A 20 21.76 -3.46 -5.97
N PHE A 21 21.13 -2.46 -6.57
CA PHE A 21 20.09 -1.71 -5.91
C PHE A 21 19.01 -2.72 -5.53
N ALA A 22 18.95 -3.10 -4.25
CA ALA A 22 17.74 -3.65 -3.65
C ALA A 22 16.71 -2.51 -3.62
N GLY A 23 16.26 -2.11 -4.80
CA GLY A 23 15.09 -1.27 -4.96
C GLY A 23 13.95 -2.07 -4.36
N CYS A 24 13.26 -1.49 -3.38
CA CYS A 24 11.95 -1.96 -2.99
C CYS A 24 11.11 -1.96 -4.27
N ALA A 25 10.99 -3.13 -4.90
CA ALA A 25 10.15 -3.29 -6.08
C ALA A 25 8.73 -3.04 -5.61
N MET A 26 8.25 -1.80 -5.82
CA MET A 26 6.85 -1.49 -5.63
C MET A 26 6.13 -2.12 -6.81
N THR A 27 5.37 -3.16 -6.54
CA THR A 27 4.59 -3.86 -7.55
C THR A 27 3.17 -3.35 -7.59
N GLU A 28 2.51 -3.49 -8.73
CA GLU A 28 1.09 -3.17 -8.81
C GLU A 28 0.29 -4.11 -7.90
N PRO A 29 -0.69 -3.59 -7.15
CA PRO A 29 -1.53 -4.42 -6.30
C PRO A 29 -2.37 -5.36 -7.17
N PRO A 30 -2.67 -6.58 -6.69
CA PRO A 30 -3.47 -7.55 -7.43
C PRO A 30 -4.97 -7.23 -7.41
N ILE A 31 -5.32 -5.94 -7.33
CA ILE A 31 -6.67 -5.40 -7.38
C ILE A 31 -6.63 -4.05 -8.09
N SER A 32 -7.57 -3.83 -9.01
CA SER A 32 -7.76 -2.50 -9.59
C SER A 32 -8.53 -1.59 -8.63
N LYS A 33 -8.40 -0.27 -8.78
CA LYS A 33 -9.21 0.71 -8.04
C LYS A 33 -10.71 0.40 -8.16
N LYS A 34 -11.20 0.12 -9.37
CA LYS A 34 -12.63 -0.15 -9.61
C LYS A 34 -13.12 -1.36 -8.81
N GLN A 35 -12.38 -2.46 -8.83
CA GLN A 35 -12.71 -3.65 -8.05
C GLN A 35 -12.68 -3.39 -6.55
N PHE A 36 -11.69 -2.61 -6.09
CA PHE A 36 -11.63 -2.19 -4.68
C PHE A 36 -12.86 -1.36 -4.29
N SER A 37 -13.25 -0.37 -5.10
CA SER A 37 -14.43 0.47 -4.85
C SER A 37 -15.72 -0.35 -4.80
N GLU A 38 -15.95 -1.24 -5.76
CA GLU A 38 -17.13 -2.12 -5.80
C GLU A 38 -17.18 -3.01 -4.55
N HIS A 39 -16.04 -3.55 -4.13
CA HIS A 39 -15.93 -4.40 -2.95
C HIS A 39 -16.21 -3.62 -1.65
N VAL A 40 -15.69 -2.41 -1.51
CA VAL A 40 -15.98 -1.55 -0.35
C VAL A 40 -17.47 -1.19 -0.28
N VAL A 41 -18.12 -0.92 -1.42
CA VAL A 41 -19.57 -0.70 -1.48
C VAL A 41 -20.34 -1.94 -1.03
N ALA A 42 -19.88 -3.14 -1.42
CA ALA A 42 -20.48 -4.40 -0.97
C ALA A 42 -20.33 -4.59 0.55
N LEU A 43 -19.17 -4.23 1.13
CA LEU A 43 -18.93 -4.29 2.59
C LEU A 43 -19.88 -3.35 3.37
N LEU A 44 -20.23 -2.20 2.81
CA LEU A 44 -21.21 -1.29 3.40
C LEU A 44 -22.64 -1.87 3.37
N ALA A 45 -22.93 -2.81 2.47
CA ALA A 45 -24.22 -3.50 2.37
C ALA A 45 -25.44 -2.54 2.39
N GLY A 46 -25.33 -1.42 1.68
CA GLY A 46 -26.36 -0.37 1.61
C GLY A 46 -26.43 0.55 2.83
N LYS A 47 -25.66 0.30 3.90
CA LYS A 47 -25.57 1.16 5.08
C LYS A 47 -24.63 2.33 4.84
N ASP A 48 -24.67 3.32 5.74
CA ASP A 48 -23.77 4.47 5.71
C ASP A 48 -22.45 4.22 6.42
N SER A 49 -22.37 3.19 7.26
CA SER A 49 -21.13 2.76 7.89
C SER A 49 -21.14 1.28 8.25
N ALA A 50 -19.96 0.70 8.34
CA ALA A 50 -19.73 -0.67 8.77
C ALA A 50 -18.39 -0.78 9.50
N VAL A 51 -18.37 -1.51 10.60
CA VAL A 51 -17.11 -1.96 11.22
C VAL A 51 -16.76 -3.33 10.64
N VAL A 52 -15.61 -3.43 9.99
CA VAL A 52 -15.13 -4.66 9.35
C VAL A 52 -13.71 -4.98 9.80
N GLU A 53 -13.32 -6.25 9.70
CA GLU A 53 -11.91 -6.62 9.75
C GLU A 53 -11.21 -6.06 8.51
N ALA A 54 -10.03 -5.45 8.68
CA ALA A 54 -9.30 -4.82 7.61
C ALA A 54 -8.97 -5.81 6.49
N GLY A 55 -8.70 -7.07 6.82
CA GLY A 55 -8.48 -8.16 5.86
C GLY A 55 -9.62 -8.35 4.86
N LYS A 56 -10.85 -7.93 5.22
CA LYS A 56 -12.00 -7.99 4.32
C LYS A 56 -12.01 -6.88 3.28
N LEU A 57 -11.13 -5.88 3.34
CA LEU A 57 -11.02 -4.84 2.30
C LEU A 57 -10.57 -5.39 0.95
N THR A 58 -9.94 -6.56 0.92
CA THR A 58 -9.42 -7.20 -0.28
C THR A 58 -9.72 -8.69 -0.27
N THR A 59 -9.63 -9.33 -1.44
CA THR A 59 -9.77 -10.79 -1.57
C THR A 59 -8.43 -11.52 -1.59
N PHE A 60 -7.31 -10.79 -1.72
CA PHE A 60 -5.96 -11.33 -1.67
C PHE A 60 -5.33 -11.17 -0.28
N ALA A 61 -4.34 -12.02 0.01
CA ALA A 61 -3.64 -12.03 1.30
C ALA A 61 -2.54 -10.96 1.37
N TRP A 62 -2.42 -10.34 2.54
CA TRP A 62 -1.37 -9.39 2.92
C TRP A 62 -1.14 -9.46 4.44
N LYS A 63 0.02 -8.99 4.90
CA LYS A 63 0.43 -8.99 6.31
C LYS A 63 0.18 -7.66 7.01
N ARG A 64 0.40 -6.56 6.29
CA ARG A 64 0.24 -5.21 6.81
C ARG A 64 -0.31 -4.31 5.70
N LEU A 65 -1.23 -3.43 6.07
CA LEU A 65 -1.77 -2.38 5.22
C LEU A 65 -1.51 -1.03 5.90
N CYS A 66 -0.81 -0.12 5.25
CA CYS A 66 -0.56 1.24 5.72
C CYS A 66 -1.34 2.26 4.89
N PHE A 67 -1.85 3.30 5.55
CA PHE A 67 -2.58 4.40 4.93
C PHE A 67 -1.70 5.64 4.93
N GLU A 68 -1.30 6.11 3.76
CA GLU A 68 -0.49 7.32 3.60
C GLU A 68 -1.29 8.39 2.87
N ARG A 69 -1.29 9.61 3.41
CA ARG A 69 -1.84 10.79 2.74
C ARG A 69 -0.71 11.50 2.00
N GLU A 70 -0.79 11.47 0.69
CA GLU A 70 0.06 12.29 -0.19
C GLU A 70 -0.88 13.07 -1.14
N ASP A 71 -0.54 13.15 -2.42
CA ASP A 71 -1.42 13.73 -3.46
C ASP A 71 -2.71 12.92 -3.68
N SER A 72 -2.72 11.67 -3.21
CA SER A 72 -3.89 10.78 -3.14
C SER A 72 -3.81 9.93 -1.86
N LEU A 73 -4.87 9.22 -1.51
CA LEU A 73 -4.80 8.22 -0.45
C LEU A 73 -4.06 6.99 -0.97
N LEU A 74 -2.90 6.67 -0.40
CA LEU A 74 -2.14 5.48 -0.75
C LEU A 74 -2.42 4.35 0.24
N LEU A 75 -2.88 3.21 -0.30
CA LEU A 75 -2.96 1.96 0.44
C LEU A 75 -1.75 1.09 0.11
N LYS A 76 -0.83 0.93 1.07
CA LYS A 76 0.41 0.17 0.89
C LYS A 76 0.30 -1.17 1.57
N PHE A 77 0.28 -2.23 0.77
CA PHE A 77 0.18 -3.61 1.23
C PHE A 77 1.56 -4.25 1.28
N ASP A 78 1.98 -4.75 2.44
CA ASP A 78 3.11 -5.68 2.59
C ASP A 78 2.59 -7.11 2.44
N ARG A 79 3.13 -7.83 1.46
CA ARG A 79 2.74 -9.18 1.05
C ARG A 79 3.93 -10.15 1.19
N ASN A 80 4.48 -10.25 2.40
CA ASN A 80 5.64 -11.10 2.70
C ASN A 80 6.96 -10.57 2.11
N GLY A 81 7.22 -9.27 2.27
CA GLY A 81 8.46 -8.65 1.78
C GLY A 81 8.34 -8.06 0.37
N GLU A 82 7.21 -8.27 -0.31
CA GLU A 82 6.82 -7.52 -1.49
C GLU A 82 5.83 -6.41 -1.09
N THR A 83 6.07 -5.18 -1.54
CA THR A 83 5.18 -4.04 -1.26
C THR A 83 4.43 -3.68 -2.53
N SER A 84 3.10 -3.58 -2.43
CA SER A 84 2.26 -3.07 -3.52
C SER A 84 1.44 -1.86 -3.08
N VAL A 85 1.23 -0.90 -3.98
CA VAL A 85 0.59 0.39 -3.66
C VAL A 85 -0.66 0.59 -4.49
N LEU A 86 -1.80 0.81 -3.85
CA LEU A 86 -3.05 1.20 -4.50
C LEU A 86 -3.33 2.69 -4.23
N PRO A 87 -3.17 3.57 -5.22
CA PRO A 87 -3.57 4.96 -5.10
C PRO A 87 -5.09 5.10 -5.25
N LEU A 88 -5.71 5.86 -4.34
CA LEU A 88 -7.13 6.13 -4.29
C LEU A 88 -7.41 7.65 -4.33
N PRO A 89 -8.27 8.13 -5.23
CA PRO A 89 -8.57 9.55 -5.36
C PRO A 89 -9.38 10.05 -4.15
N TYR A 90 -9.08 11.27 -3.69
CA TYR A 90 -9.73 11.86 -2.50
C TYR A 90 -11.22 12.15 -2.70
N GLU A 91 -11.65 12.25 -3.96
CA GLU A 91 -13.05 12.39 -4.36
C GLU A 91 -13.87 11.12 -4.05
N GLU A 92 -13.22 9.96 -3.95
CA GLU A 92 -13.85 8.66 -3.68
C GLU A 92 -13.48 8.10 -2.29
N PHE A 93 -12.26 8.34 -1.80
CA PHE A 93 -11.74 7.73 -0.57
C PHE A 93 -10.83 8.67 0.22
N PHE A 94 -10.91 8.63 1.54
CA PHE A 94 -9.99 9.40 2.37
C PHE A 94 -9.78 8.76 3.75
N VAL A 95 -8.73 9.23 4.42
CA VAL A 95 -8.57 9.16 5.86
C VAL A 95 -8.52 10.59 6.37
N ASP A 96 -8.97 10.81 7.61
CA ASP A 96 -8.83 12.13 8.24
C ASP A 96 -7.35 12.45 8.51
N GLU A 97 -7.06 13.71 8.82
CA GLU A 97 -5.70 14.13 9.17
C GLU A 97 -5.18 13.41 10.44
N ALA A 98 -3.87 13.23 10.57
CA ALA A 98 -3.25 12.44 11.64
C ALA A 98 -3.59 12.93 13.05
N HIS A 99 -3.89 14.22 13.22
CA HIS A 99 -4.30 14.81 14.49
C HIS A 99 -5.78 14.54 14.84
N VAL A 100 -6.58 14.07 13.89
CA VAL A 100 -7.99 13.71 14.09
C VAL A 100 -8.08 12.36 14.80
N SER A 101 -8.94 12.29 15.81
CA SER A 101 -9.17 11.05 16.56
C SER A 101 -9.57 9.90 15.64
N ASN A 102 -8.99 8.73 15.89
CA ASN A 102 -9.20 7.51 15.09
C ASN A 102 -8.72 7.59 13.63
N SER A 103 -7.98 8.62 13.24
CA SER A 103 -7.34 8.65 11.93
C SER A 103 -6.41 7.45 11.73
N LEU A 104 -6.39 6.98 10.47
CA LEU A 104 -5.47 5.99 9.98
C LEU A 104 -4.28 6.60 9.22
N GLU A 105 -4.21 7.93 9.04
CA GLU A 105 -3.05 8.57 8.40
C GLU A 105 -1.75 8.18 9.10
N GLY A 106 -0.78 7.71 8.30
CA GLY A 106 0.54 7.26 8.77
C GLY A 106 0.49 6.00 9.66
N SER A 107 -0.68 5.38 9.80
CA SER A 107 -0.88 4.17 10.60
C SER A 107 -0.97 2.93 9.72
N CYS A 108 -0.60 1.79 10.29
CA CYS A 108 -0.75 0.49 9.65
C CYS A 108 -1.66 -0.42 10.46
N VAL A 109 -2.37 -1.30 9.76
CA VAL A 109 -3.25 -2.33 10.31
C VAL A 109 -2.86 -3.70 9.81
N THR A 110 -3.24 -4.73 10.57
CA THR A 110 -3.17 -6.14 10.24
C THR A 110 -4.53 -6.63 9.75
N PRO A 111 -4.62 -7.79 9.06
CA PRO A 111 -5.89 -8.31 8.57
C PRO A 111 -6.97 -8.47 9.65
N SER A 112 -6.58 -8.78 10.89
CA SER A 112 -7.50 -8.96 12.02
C SER A 112 -7.96 -7.67 12.69
N ASP A 113 -7.29 -6.54 12.41
CA ASP A 113 -7.68 -5.28 13.03
C ASP A 113 -9.05 -4.82 12.52
N ARG A 114 -9.84 -4.25 13.42
CA ARG A 114 -11.16 -3.72 13.08
C ARG A 114 -11.05 -2.25 12.69
N ILE A 115 -11.61 -1.92 11.53
CA ILE A 115 -11.69 -0.56 11.02
C ILE A 115 -13.14 -0.17 10.79
N LEU A 116 -13.42 1.13 10.90
CA LEU A 116 -14.68 1.73 10.51
C LEU A 116 -14.56 2.22 9.06
N ILE A 117 -15.47 1.75 8.22
CA ILE A 117 -15.69 2.28 6.87
C ILE A 117 -16.98 3.09 6.93
N LYS A 118 -16.95 4.35 6.50
CA LYS A 118 -18.11 5.25 6.61
C LYS A 118 -18.21 6.18 5.41
N LYS A 119 -19.42 6.43 4.90
CA LYS A 119 -19.67 7.51 3.95
C LYS A 119 -19.51 8.87 4.66
N LYS A 120 -18.81 9.81 4.04
CA LYS A 120 -18.61 11.16 4.60
C LYS A 120 -19.92 11.82 5.01
N SER A 121 -20.96 11.67 4.20
CA SER A 121 -22.30 12.20 4.46
C SER A 121 -23.36 11.09 4.32
N PRO A 122 -24.21 10.86 5.34
CA PRO A 122 -25.32 9.90 5.27
C PRO A 122 -26.23 10.16 4.06
N GLY A 123 -26.68 9.09 3.39
CA GLY A 123 -27.59 9.18 2.24
C GLY A 123 -27.00 9.77 0.95
N TYR A 124 -25.72 10.16 0.93
CA TYR A 124 -25.03 10.70 -0.25
C TYR A 124 -23.93 9.72 -0.71
N GLN A 125 -23.70 9.63 -2.03
CA GLN A 125 -22.56 8.88 -2.60
C GLN A 125 -21.26 9.70 -2.48
N GLY A 126 -20.98 10.21 -1.28
CA GLY A 126 -19.76 10.94 -0.98
C GLY A 126 -18.57 10.00 -0.78
N PRO A 127 -17.36 10.58 -0.61
CA PRO A 127 -16.17 9.78 -0.42
C PRO A 127 -16.29 8.92 0.85
N ILE A 128 -15.64 7.76 0.81
CA ILE A 128 -15.62 6.80 1.90
C ILE A 128 -14.41 7.08 2.79
N ALA A 129 -14.68 7.29 4.07
CA ALA A 129 -13.69 7.45 5.12
C ALA A 129 -13.26 6.08 5.68
N PHE A 130 -11.96 5.90 5.88
CA PHE A 130 -11.42 4.82 6.70
C PHE A 130 -10.92 5.37 8.04
N GLN A 131 -11.34 4.74 9.14
CA GLN A 131 -10.94 5.11 10.50
C GLN A 131 -10.65 3.86 11.32
N LYS A 132 -9.89 4.01 12.40
CA LYS A 132 -9.80 2.97 13.44
C LYS A 132 -11.20 2.74 14.00
N ALA A 133 -11.60 1.47 14.17
CA ALA A 133 -12.85 1.20 14.87
C ALA A 133 -12.71 1.68 16.32
N ALA A 134 -13.74 2.35 16.84
CA ALA A 134 -13.77 2.67 18.26
C ALA A 134 -13.62 1.37 19.05
N GLN A 135 -12.65 1.33 19.97
CA GLN A 135 -12.58 0.29 20.98
C GLN A 135 -13.83 0.47 21.84
N VAL A 136 -14.80 -0.44 21.73
CA VAL A 136 -15.88 -0.51 22.70
C VAL A 136 -15.19 -0.95 23.99
N GLY A 137 -14.99 -0.01 24.91
CA GLY A 137 -14.51 -0.26 26.26
C GLY A 137 -15.51 -1.06 27.07
#